data_AF-A0A445M9D2-F1
#
_entry.id   AF-A0A445M9D2-F1
#
_cell.length_a   1.000
_cell.length_b   1.000
_cell.length_c   1.000
_cell.angle_alpha   90.00
_cell.angle_beta   90.00
_cell.angle_gamma   90.00
#
_symmetry.space_group_name_H-M   'P 1'
#
loop_
_entity.id
_entity.type
_entity.pdbx_description
1 polymer ?
#
loop_
_entity_poly.entity_id
_entity_poly.type
_entity_poly.pdbx_seq_one_letter_code
_entity_poly.pdbx_strand_id
1 'polypeptide(L)'
;MGPRHPIPSTGPCSPTLAAFRRLFAAQVWDTRFLTFSYCCYLLRAWVRSLLLKGRGQRANPRRAIPPSMAPHLLSFVVVVVISAAASVRGSSACPTLDRDALLAFRSALSEKHLGIFSSWTGDDCCSQWYGVSCDPTTGRVADISLRGESEDPIIPRSGRSRGLMYGRISPEICHLDRLTTLILADWKQISGPIPPCLASLSFLRILDLVGNRLSGPIPNDIGNLSRLTVLNLANNQISGSIPTSLPALSSLMHLDLSNNQISGPIPGDFGNLRMLSRALLSRNRISGSIPSAVGHMTRLADLDLAQNRISGEIPGSVGSVPVLSSLYLDSNRLTGQIPTALLSSRGLGILNLSWNAMEGEIPDVFRSHSYYTALDLSYNQLKGPVPKTLVTAAFVGHLDLSHNHLCGPIPTGSPFDHLEAASFAANDCLCGGPLPACK
;
A
#
# COMPACT_ATOMS: atom_id res chain seq x y z
N MET A 1 52.54 -24.09 -13.57
CA MET A 1 52.50 -24.41 -15.01
C MET A 1 51.05 -24.28 -15.46
N GLY A 2 50.76 -23.33 -16.35
CA GLY A 2 49.51 -23.27 -17.13
C GLY A 2 49.65 -24.10 -18.43
N PRO A 3 48.65 -24.05 -19.33
CA PRO A 3 48.44 -22.90 -20.24
C PRO A 3 46.96 -22.41 -20.28
N ARG A 4 46.57 -21.12 -20.29
CA ARG A 4 46.57 -20.03 -21.34
C ARG A 4 46.03 -20.51 -22.70
N HIS A 5 45.07 -19.93 -23.43
CA HIS A 5 44.29 -18.65 -23.56
C HIS A 5 43.20 -18.87 -24.68
N PRO A 6 42.35 -17.91 -25.17
CA PRO A 6 42.17 -16.48 -24.85
C PRO A 6 40.70 -15.98 -24.64
N ILE A 7 40.60 -14.68 -24.32
CA ILE A 7 39.42 -13.79 -24.14
C ILE A 7 39.19 -12.99 -25.46
N PRO A 8 37.99 -12.41 -25.74
CA PRO A 8 37.76 -10.95 -25.53
C PRO A 8 36.34 -10.62 -25.00
N SER A 9 36.19 -9.92 -23.86
CA SER A 9 35.91 -8.49 -23.66
C SER A 9 34.57 -7.93 -24.21
N THR A 10 33.65 -7.54 -23.30
CA THR A 10 33.02 -6.19 -23.22
C THR A 10 32.17 -6.07 -21.94
N GLY A 11 32.38 -5.01 -21.17
CA GLY A 11 31.54 -4.58 -20.03
C GLY A 11 30.41 -3.61 -20.44
N PRO A 12 29.84 -2.79 -19.52
CA PRO A 12 28.46 -2.94 -19.04
C PRO A 12 27.55 -1.71 -19.31
N CYS A 13 26.21 -1.89 -19.22
CA CYS A 13 25.24 -0.81 -18.93
C CYS A 13 23.85 -1.36 -18.52
N SER A 14 23.36 -0.95 -17.33
CA SER A 14 21.93 -0.96 -16.91
C SER A 14 21.28 0.39 -17.29
N PRO A 15 19.98 0.67 -17.00
CA PRO A 15 18.73 -0.11 -17.05
C PRO A 15 17.60 0.68 -17.80
N THR A 16 16.37 0.16 -17.93
CA THR A 16 15.14 1.01 -17.90
C THR A 16 13.85 0.19 -17.77
N LEU A 17 13.30 0.20 -16.56
CA LEU A 17 11.95 -0.22 -16.22
C LEU A 17 10.90 0.86 -16.59
N ALA A 18 11.10 1.56 -17.72
CA ALA A 18 10.20 2.59 -18.25
C ALA A 18 9.29 2.07 -19.38
N ALA A 19 9.44 0.81 -19.76
CA ALA A 19 8.76 0.24 -20.94
C ALA A 19 7.41 -0.44 -20.66
N PHE A 20 6.99 -0.60 -19.40
CA PHE A 20 5.79 -1.40 -19.07
C PHE A 20 4.54 -0.61 -18.61
N ARG A 21 4.55 0.73 -18.67
CA ARG A 21 3.41 1.58 -18.29
C ARG A 21 2.79 2.39 -19.43
N ARG A 22 2.89 1.92 -20.68
CA ARG A 22 2.26 2.55 -21.85
C ARG A 22 1.43 1.60 -22.72
N LEU A 23 0.82 0.61 -22.09
CA LEU A 23 -0.21 -0.21 -22.71
C LEU A 23 -1.41 -0.23 -21.78
N PHE A 24 -2.27 0.78 -21.92
CA PHE A 24 -3.72 0.83 -21.67
C PHE A 24 -4.16 2.26 -21.36
N ALA A 25 -4.34 3.07 -22.42
CA ALA A 25 -5.34 4.14 -22.46
C ALA A 25 -5.45 4.72 -23.88
N ALA A 26 -6.63 4.52 -24.47
CA ALA A 26 -7.30 5.37 -25.45
C ALA A 26 -6.70 5.54 -26.86
N GLN A 27 -7.25 4.72 -27.77
CA GLN A 27 -7.87 5.17 -29.02
C GLN A 27 -8.23 6.67 -29.05
N VAL A 28 -7.55 7.41 -29.92
CA VAL A 28 -8.18 8.46 -30.76
C VAL A 28 -7.54 8.31 -32.14
N TRP A 29 -8.34 7.92 -33.13
CA TRP A 29 -7.96 7.95 -34.53
C TRP A 29 -7.86 9.42 -34.96
N ASP A 30 -6.66 9.87 -35.34
CA ASP A 30 -6.48 11.18 -35.95
C ASP A 30 -5.90 11.01 -37.36
N THR A 31 -6.56 11.67 -38.32
CA THR A 31 -6.34 11.77 -39.77
C THR A 31 -4.92 12.15 -40.22
N ARG A 32 -3.94 12.23 -39.32
CA ARG A 32 -2.56 12.69 -39.56
C ARG A 32 -1.61 11.63 -40.12
N PHE A 33 -2.00 10.35 -40.13
CA PHE A 33 -1.11 9.28 -40.65
C PHE A 33 -1.05 9.22 -42.18
N LEU A 34 -2.11 9.64 -42.88
CA LEU A 34 -2.15 9.66 -44.34
C LEU A 34 -1.32 10.82 -44.92
N THR A 35 -1.23 11.96 -44.22
CA THR A 35 -0.44 13.11 -44.65
C THR A 35 1.07 12.91 -44.45
N PHE A 36 1.48 12.16 -43.42
CA PHE A 36 2.90 11.89 -43.15
C PHE A 36 3.55 10.97 -44.20
N SER A 37 2.83 9.94 -44.65
CA SER A 37 3.32 9.00 -45.68
C SER A 37 3.54 9.70 -47.04
N TYR A 38 2.64 10.61 -47.40
CA TYR A 38 2.72 11.37 -48.65
C TYR A 38 3.87 12.40 -48.64
N CYS A 39 4.13 13.01 -47.48
CA CYS A 39 5.21 13.98 -47.28
C CYS A 39 6.60 13.33 -47.37
N CYS A 40 6.78 12.13 -46.80
CA CYS A 40 8.02 11.36 -46.94
C CYS A 40 8.31 10.92 -48.39
N TYR A 41 7.27 10.66 -49.18
CA TYR A 41 7.43 10.29 -50.60
C TYR A 41 7.92 11.47 -51.45
N LEU A 42 7.36 12.67 -51.22
CA LEU A 42 7.75 13.90 -51.91
C LEU A 42 9.16 14.37 -51.50
N LEU A 43 9.53 14.23 -50.22
CA LEU A 43 10.88 14.55 -49.75
C LEU A 43 11.94 13.62 -50.36
N ARG A 44 11.65 12.32 -50.47
CA ARG A 44 12.53 11.34 -51.15
C ARG A 44 12.68 11.63 -52.65
N ALA A 45 11.61 12.08 -53.32
CA ALA A 45 11.65 12.46 -54.72
C ALA A 45 12.48 13.75 -54.95
N TRP A 46 12.38 14.73 -54.05
CA TRP A 46 13.12 15.97 -54.12
C TRP A 46 14.63 15.78 -53.85
N VAL A 47 14.98 14.99 -52.85
CA VAL A 47 16.39 14.64 -52.54
C VAL A 47 17.02 13.83 -53.69
N ARG A 48 16.28 12.92 -54.33
CA ARG A 48 16.76 12.23 -55.56
C ARG A 48 17.00 13.21 -56.72
N SER A 49 16.16 14.23 -56.89
CA SER A 49 16.33 15.23 -57.95
C SER A 49 17.53 16.16 -57.72
N LEU A 50 17.89 16.44 -56.46
CA LEU A 50 19.09 17.20 -56.11
C LEU A 50 20.37 16.38 -56.28
N LEU A 51 20.34 15.10 -55.91
CA LEU A 51 21.49 14.20 -56.06
C LEU A 51 21.81 13.89 -57.54
N LEU A 52 20.81 13.90 -58.43
CA LEU A 52 21.01 13.73 -59.87
C LEU A 52 21.56 14.99 -60.58
N LYS A 53 21.40 16.19 -59.99
CA LYS A 53 21.99 17.44 -60.52
C LYS A 53 23.48 17.61 -60.22
N GLY A 54 24.03 16.84 -59.27
CA GLY A 54 25.45 16.87 -58.88
C GLY A 54 26.38 15.96 -59.70
N ARG A 55 25.85 15.13 -60.60
CA ARG A 55 26.64 14.28 -61.51
C ARG A 55 26.23 14.60 -62.95
N GLY A 56 27.00 15.45 -63.63
CA GLY A 56 26.69 15.98 -64.96
C GLY A 56 26.35 14.94 -66.03
N GLN A 57 25.07 14.54 -66.09
CA GLN A 57 24.47 13.82 -67.21
C GLN A 57 23.24 14.59 -67.70
N ARG A 58 23.11 14.69 -69.03
CA ARG A 58 22.04 15.43 -69.71
C ARG A 58 20.67 14.87 -69.33
N ALA A 59 19.80 15.74 -68.81
CA ALA A 59 18.41 15.42 -68.53
C ALA A 59 17.57 15.42 -69.83
N ASN A 60 16.75 14.39 -69.98
CA ASN A 60 15.78 14.18 -71.06
C ASN A 60 14.60 15.19 -70.89
N PRO A 61 14.18 15.96 -71.92
CA PRO A 61 13.25 17.07 -71.74
C PRO A 61 11.80 16.59 -71.86
N ARG A 62 11.28 15.86 -70.86
CA ARG A 62 9.83 15.68 -70.66
C ARG A 62 9.52 15.50 -69.17
N ARG A 63 9.46 16.62 -68.44
CA ARG A 63 8.69 16.86 -67.20
C ARG A 63 9.16 18.19 -66.59
N ALA A 64 8.72 19.29 -67.17
CA ALA A 64 8.76 20.60 -66.54
C ALA A 64 7.45 20.83 -65.79
N ILE A 65 7.54 21.21 -64.51
CA ILE A 65 6.40 21.62 -63.67
C ILE A 65 6.03 23.06 -64.08
N PRO A 66 4.75 23.40 -64.30
CA PRO A 66 4.33 24.73 -64.75
C PRO A 66 4.48 25.82 -63.67
N PRO A 67 4.66 27.10 -64.05
CA PRO A 67 5.09 28.18 -63.15
C PRO A 67 3.96 28.85 -62.34
N SER A 68 2.97 28.09 -61.85
CA SER A 68 1.82 28.65 -61.10
C SER A 68 1.77 28.28 -59.60
N MET A 69 2.81 27.66 -59.03
CA MET A 69 2.79 27.20 -57.63
C MET A 69 3.79 27.91 -56.69
N ALA A 70 4.34 29.06 -57.08
CA ALA A 70 5.20 29.87 -56.22
C ALA A 70 4.47 30.56 -55.02
N PRO A 71 3.19 30.98 -55.10
CA PRO A 71 2.55 31.68 -53.97
C PRO A 71 2.11 30.73 -52.83
N HIS A 72 1.89 29.45 -53.13
CA HIS A 72 1.38 28.49 -52.15
C HIS A 72 2.46 27.89 -51.25
N LEU A 73 3.72 27.90 -51.68
CA LEU A 73 4.86 27.42 -50.89
C LEU A 73 5.23 28.39 -49.74
N LEU A 74 5.14 29.70 -49.95
CA LEU A 74 5.36 30.68 -48.88
C LEU A 74 4.26 30.64 -47.82
N SER A 75 3.00 30.53 -48.25
CA SER A 75 1.85 30.41 -47.34
C SER A 75 1.92 29.13 -46.51
N PHE A 76 2.37 28.02 -47.09
CA PHE A 76 2.51 26.75 -46.36
C PHE A 76 3.68 26.75 -45.38
N VAL A 77 4.81 27.40 -45.69
CA VAL A 77 5.93 27.56 -44.76
C VAL A 77 5.55 28.48 -43.59
N VAL A 78 4.81 29.57 -43.84
CA VAL A 78 4.29 30.43 -42.77
C VAL A 78 3.27 29.70 -41.90
N VAL A 79 2.35 28.90 -42.49
CA VAL A 79 1.40 28.08 -41.72
C VAL A 79 2.13 26.98 -40.94
N VAL A 80 3.15 26.32 -41.49
CA VAL A 80 3.93 25.31 -40.76
C VAL A 80 4.81 25.93 -39.67
N VAL A 81 5.34 27.15 -39.86
CA VAL A 81 6.09 27.88 -38.83
C VAL A 81 5.15 28.43 -37.75
N ILE A 82 3.95 28.90 -38.10
CA ILE A 82 2.91 29.31 -37.12
C ILE A 82 2.33 28.09 -36.40
N SER A 83 2.20 26.93 -37.07
CA SER A 83 1.76 25.66 -36.46
C SER A 83 2.85 25.04 -35.58
N ALA A 84 4.13 25.19 -35.95
CA ALA A 84 5.27 24.78 -35.14
C ALA A 84 5.49 25.72 -33.95
N ALA A 85 5.20 27.02 -34.12
CA ALA A 85 5.14 28.00 -33.02
C ALA A 85 3.92 27.78 -32.10
N ALA A 86 2.84 27.18 -32.60
CA ALA A 86 1.69 26.75 -31.80
C ALA A 86 1.85 25.36 -31.15
N SER A 87 3.03 24.73 -31.28
CA SER A 87 3.41 23.53 -30.54
C SER A 87 4.58 23.75 -29.60
N VAL A 88 4.72 24.97 -29.06
CA VAL A 88 5.28 25.08 -27.72
C VAL A 88 4.23 24.44 -26.80
N ARG A 89 4.44 23.17 -26.44
CA ARG A 89 3.88 22.69 -25.17
C ARG A 89 4.47 23.61 -24.13
N GLY A 90 3.75 24.68 -23.77
CA GLY A 90 4.10 25.47 -22.61
C GLY A 90 4.31 24.47 -21.49
N SER A 91 5.47 24.54 -20.83
CA SER A 91 5.66 23.88 -19.54
C SER A 91 4.38 24.16 -18.75
N SER A 92 3.57 23.14 -18.50
CA SER A 92 2.28 23.31 -17.85
C SER A 92 2.56 23.63 -16.39
N ALA A 93 2.86 24.90 -16.15
CA ALA A 93 3.05 25.47 -14.84
C ALA A 93 1.84 25.09 -14.01
N CYS A 94 2.07 24.64 -12.77
CA CYS A 94 0.95 24.30 -11.92
C CYS A 94 0.20 25.59 -11.55
N PRO A 95 -1.13 25.50 -11.35
CA PRO A 95 -1.92 26.68 -11.00
C PRO A 95 -1.36 27.38 -9.76
N THR A 96 -1.39 28.71 -9.77
CA THR A 96 -0.77 29.53 -8.71
C THR A 96 -1.30 29.17 -7.32
N LEU A 97 -2.60 28.88 -7.20
CA LEU A 97 -3.22 28.43 -5.95
C LEU A 97 -2.59 27.12 -5.43
N ASP A 98 -2.38 26.13 -6.29
CA ASP A 98 -1.79 24.85 -5.90
C ASP A 98 -0.31 25.03 -5.53
N ARG A 99 0.40 25.84 -6.30
CA ARG A 99 1.81 26.16 -6.05
C ARG A 99 1.99 26.88 -4.71
N ASP A 100 1.15 27.86 -4.41
CA ASP A 100 1.21 28.64 -3.18
C ASP A 100 0.89 27.74 -1.97
N ALA A 101 -0.11 26.86 -2.09
CA ALA A 101 -0.43 25.85 -1.09
C ALA A 101 0.73 24.87 -0.85
N LEU A 102 1.40 24.41 -1.91
CA LEU A 102 2.59 23.57 -1.80
C LEU A 102 3.75 24.31 -1.12
N LEU A 103 4.02 25.57 -1.48
CA LEU A 103 5.07 26.36 -0.85
C LEU A 103 4.78 26.62 0.63
N ALA A 104 3.52 26.85 1.00
CA ALA A 104 3.08 26.97 2.39
C ALA A 104 3.13 25.64 3.15
N PHE A 105 2.87 24.51 2.47
CA PHE A 105 3.09 23.18 3.02
C PHE A 105 4.58 22.91 3.27
N ARG A 106 5.43 23.21 2.30
CA ARG A 106 6.90 23.13 2.42
C ARG A 106 7.42 24.00 3.55
N SER A 107 6.93 25.23 3.71
CA SER A 107 7.47 26.15 4.73
C SER A 107 7.24 25.66 6.16
N ALA A 108 6.28 24.75 6.37
CA ALA A 108 6.04 24.07 7.64
C ALA A 108 6.92 22.83 7.85
N LEU A 109 7.76 22.46 6.88
CA LEU A 109 8.62 21.28 6.88
C LEU A 109 10.09 21.68 6.68
N SER A 110 11.00 20.94 7.30
CA SER A 110 12.44 21.16 7.21
C SER A 110 13.18 19.85 7.02
N GLU A 111 13.79 19.68 5.86
CA GLU A 111 14.58 18.51 5.46
C GLU A 111 15.96 19.01 5.00
N LYS A 112 17.02 18.61 5.72
CA LYS A 112 18.38 19.14 5.53
C LYS A 112 19.33 18.15 4.82
N HIS A 113 18.99 16.87 4.81
CA HIS A 113 19.93 15.79 4.51
C HIS A 113 19.80 15.25 3.08
N LEU A 114 18.58 15.12 2.58
CA LEU A 114 18.28 14.55 1.26
C LEU A 114 18.10 15.62 0.18
N GLY A 115 17.85 16.87 0.59
CA GLY A 115 17.67 17.98 -0.33
C GLY A 115 16.39 17.85 -1.17
N ILE A 116 15.36 17.17 -0.69
CA ILE A 116 14.16 16.89 -1.51
C ILE A 116 13.46 18.17 -2.00
N PHE A 117 13.49 19.22 -1.17
CA PHE A 117 12.90 20.52 -1.47
C PHE A 117 13.79 21.41 -2.36
N SER A 118 15.00 20.95 -2.73
CA SER A 118 15.84 21.68 -3.69
C SER A 118 15.21 21.76 -5.07
N SER A 119 14.38 20.78 -5.42
CA SER A 119 13.62 20.74 -6.67
C SER A 119 12.38 21.64 -6.66
N TRP A 120 11.94 22.11 -5.48
CA TRP A 120 10.73 22.92 -5.32
C TRP A 120 11.04 24.39 -5.60
N THR A 121 11.39 24.67 -6.86
CA THR A 121 11.75 25.99 -7.38
C THR A 121 11.08 26.24 -8.73
N GLY A 122 10.83 27.50 -9.08
CA GLY A 122 10.15 27.87 -10.33
C GLY A 122 8.64 27.61 -10.30
N ASP A 123 8.02 27.63 -11.49
CA ASP A 123 6.56 27.60 -11.64
C ASP A 123 6.00 26.23 -12.06
N ASP A 124 6.84 25.30 -12.54
CA ASP A 124 6.42 23.97 -13.02
C ASP A 124 6.53 22.91 -11.91
N CYS A 125 5.63 22.99 -10.93
CA CYS A 125 5.60 21.99 -9.87
C CYS A 125 5.09 20.61 -10.31
N CYS A 126 4.43 20.51 -11.47
CA CYS A 126 3.90 19.24 -11.98
C CYS A 126 4.98 18.33 -12.55
N SER A 127 6.05 18.91 -13.11
CA SER A 127 7.08 18.14 -13.82
C SER A 127 8.45 18.18 -13.15
N GLN A 128 8.72 19.20 -12.33
CA GLN A 128 10.06 19.43 -11.77
C GLN A 128 10.16 19.17 -10.27
N TRP A 129 9.05 19.27 -9.53
CA TRP A 129 9.11 19.16 -8.07
C TRP A 129 9.05 17.70 -7.64
N TYR A 130 10.09 17.26 -6.93
CA TYR A 130 10.18 15.90 -6.43
C TYR A 130 8.96 15.56 -5.56
N GLY A 131 8.37 14.40 -5.84
CA GLY A 131 7.23 13.88 -5.11
C GLY A 131 5.90 14.58 -5.42
N VAL A 132 5.85 15.57 -6.31
CA VAL A 132 4.61 16.21 -6.75
C VAL A 132 4.21 15.68 -8.12
N SER A 133 2.93 15.39 -8.32
CA SER A 133 2.38 15.06 -9.64
C SER A 133 1.00 15.67 -9.80
N CYS A 134 0.70 16.03 -11.04
CA CYS A 134 -0.56 16.68 -11.40
C CYS A 134 -1.44 15.76 -12.25
N ASP A 135 -2.75 15.96 -12.15
CA ASP A 135 -3.71 15.34 -13.04
C ASP A 135 -3.47 15.83 -14.48
N PRO A 136 -3.29 14.93 -15.47
CA PRO A 136 -2.90 15.31 -16.83
C PRO A 136 -4.01 16.02 -17.61
N THR A 137 -5.24 16.01 -17.11
CA THR A 137 -6.40 16.62 -17.77
C THR A 137 -6.64 18.04 -17.25
N THR A 138 -6.52 18.23 -15.95
CA THR A 138 -6.84 19.48 -15.26
C THR A 138 -5.60 20.32 -14.94
N GLY A 139 -4.41 19.71 -14.93
CA GLY A 139 -3.16 20.35 -14.49
C GLY A 139 -3.10 20.65 -12.99
N ARG A 140 -4.09 20.22 -12.20
CA ARG A 140 -4.15 20.39 -10.74
C ARG A 140 -3.27 19.37 -10.04
N VAL A 141 -2.69 19.74 -8.91
CA VAL A 141 -1.89 18.82 -8.08
C VAL A 141 -2.78 17.70 -7.58
N ALA A 142 -2.40 16.46 -7.90
CA ALA A 142 -3.16 15.26 -7.62
C ALA A 142 -2.44 14.34 -6.63
N ASP A 143 -1.11 14.36 -6.59
CA ASP A 143 -0.31 13.49 -5.75
C ASP A 143 0.83 14.26 -5.09
N ILE A 144 1.00 14.03 -3.78
CA ILE A 144 2.19 14.37 -3.02
C ILE A 144 2.72 13.10 -2.39
N SER A 145 3.95 12.72 -2.74
CA SER A 145 4.61 11.51 -2.25
C SER A 145 6.05 11.78 -1.81
N LEU A 146 6.21 11.95 -0.50
CA LEU A 146 7.49 12.16 0.16
C LEU A 146 7.74 11.00 1.14
N ARG A 147 8.71 10.14 0.83
CA ARG A 147 9.10 9.00 1.68
C ARG A 147 10.54 9.18 2.19
N GLY A 148 10.72 9.09 3.51
CA GLY A 148 12.02 9.28 4.18
C GLY A 148 12.88 8.01 4.21
N GLU A 149 12.25 6.83 4.27
CA GLU A 149 12.92 5.56 4.05
C GLU A 149 12.41 4.99 2.73
N SER A 150 13.14 5.24 1.64
CA SER A 150 12.90 4.57 0.36
C SER A 150 14.16 3.85 -0.12
N GLU A 151 13.98 2.76 -0.86
CA GLU A 151 15.03 2.13 -1.66
C GLU A 151 15.29 2.89 -2.97
N ASP A 152 14.85 4.16 -3.08
CA ASP A 152 15.05 4.92 -4.30
C ASP A 152 16.53 5.18 -4.57
N PRO A 153 16.99 4.99 -5.82
CA PRO A 153 18.38 5.13 -6.20
C PRO A 153 18.95 6.55 -6.04
N ILE A 154 18.13 7.56 -5.73
CA ILE A 154 18.57 8.93 -5.40
C ILE A 154 19.15 8.99 -3.97
N ILE A 155 18.78 8.04 -3.10
CA ILE A 155 19.30 7.97 -1.72
C ILE A 155 20.58 7.10 -1.72
N PRO A 156 21.76 7.67 -1.45
CA PRO A 156 22.99 6.89 -1.47
C PRO A 156 22.96 5.78 -0.41
N ARG A 157 23.31 4.56 -0.84
CA ARG A 157 23.42 3.32 -0.05
C ARG A 157 24.55 3.33 1.00
N SER A 158 24.86 4.48 1.60
CA SER A 158 25.94 4.60 2.59
C SER A 158 25.44 4.43 4.02
N GLY A 159 24.56 3.46 4.31
CA GLY A 159 24.25 2.98 5.67
C GLY A 159 23.92 4.02 6.76
N ARG A 160 23.61 5.29 6.42
CA ARG A 160 23.58 6.42 7.37
C ARG A 160 22.57 7.54 7.11
N SER A 161 21.63 7.41 6.17
CA SER A 161 20.55 8.42 6.06
C SER A 161 19.19 7.77 5.96
N ARG A 162 18.63 7.42 7.14
CA ARG A 162 17.17 7.43 7.31
C ARG A 162 16.73 8.87 7.08
N GLY A 163 15.80 9.11 6.14
CA GLY A 163 15.28 10.45 5.87
C GLY A 163 14.74 11.06 7.15
N LEU A 164 15.19 12.27 7.46
CA LEU A 164 14.82 12.99 8.67
C LEU A 164 14.23 14.33 8.27
N MET A 165 12.93 14.51 8.54
CA MET A 165 12.24 15.77 8.26
C MET A 165 11.49 16.23 9.50
N TYR A 166 11.79 17.46 9.91
CA TYR A 166 11.13 18.15 11.01
C TYR A 166 9.95 18.97 10.51
N GLY A 167 9.07 19.34 11.43
CA GLY A 167 7.96 20.25 11.16
C GLY A 167 6.62 19.60 11.38
N ARG A 168 5.60 20.14 10.72
CA ARG A 168 4.20 19.71 10.84
C ARG A 168 3.50 19.72 9.49
N ILE A 169 2.39 19.00 9.38
CA ILE A 169 1.50 19.09 8.23
C ILE A 169 0.77 20.43 8.30
N SER A 170 1.07 21.35 7.39
CA SER A 170 0.39 22.64 7.31
C SER A 170 -1.08 22.45 6.88
N PRO A 171 -2.06 23.12 7.53
CA PRO A 171 -3.45 23.12 7.06
C PRO A 171 -3.63 23.67 5.63
N GLU A 172 -2.67 24.44 5.13
CA GLU A 172 -2.67 24.96 3.75
C GLU A 172 -2.70 23.86 2.68
N ILE A 173 -2.29 22.63 3.03
CA ILE A 173 -2.45 21.44 2.17
C ILE A 173 -3.91 21.25 1.72
N CYS A 174 -4.88 21.73 2.50
CA CYS A 174 -6.30 21.58 2.24
C CYS A 174 -6.80 22.46 1.08
N HIS A 175 -6.00 23.43 0.61
CA HIS A 175 -6.28 24.18 -0.62
C HIS A 175 -6.06 23.34 -1.90
N LEU A 176 -5.38 22.19 -1.79
CA LEU A 176 -5.21 21.23 -2.88
C LEU A 176 -6.48 20.36 -3.01
N ASP A 177 -7.59 20.97 -3.40
CA ASP A 177 -8.92 20.35 -3.44
C ASP A 177 -9.06 19.16 -4.42
N ARG A 178 -8.06 18.93 -5.28
CA ARG A 178 -7.96 17.78 -6.20
C ARG A 178 -6.99 16.69 -5.74
N LEU A 179 -6.42 16.81 -4.55
CA LEU A 179 -5.47 15.84 -4.03
C LEU A 179 -6.12 14.46 -3.90
N THR A 180 -5.51 13.48 -4.55
CA THR A 180 -5.90 12.07 -4.52
C THR A 180 -4.96 11.24 -3.65
N THR A 181 -3.70 11.63 -3.54
CA THR A 181 -2.68 10.93 -2.77
C THR A 181 -1.91 11.90 -1.91
N LEU A 182 -1.87 11.65 -0.60
CA LEU A 182 -0.95 12.28 0.32
C LEU A 182 -0.14 11.19 1.04
N ILE A 183 1.12 11.07 0.65
CA ILE A 183 2.10 10.19 1.28
C ILE A 183 3.19 11.07 1.89
N LEU A 184 3.32 11.01 3.21
CA LEU A 184 4.35 11.67 3.99
C LEU A 184 4.86 10.67 5.02
N ALA A 185 5.69 9.73 4.57
CA ALA A 185 5.99 8.50 5.31
C ALA A 185 7.46 8.40 5.74
N ASP A 186 7.70 7.82 6.91
CA ASP A 186 9.01 7.40 7.44
C ASP A 186 10.06 8.50 7.60
N TRP A 187 9.62 9.73 7.89
CA TRP A 187 10.52 10.87 8.14
C TRP A 187 10.94 11.04 9.59
N LYS A 188 10.40 10.20 10.49
CA LYS A 188 10.76 10.03 11.92
C LYS A 188 10.61 11.25 12.83
N GLN A 189 10.46 12.47 12.32
CA GLN A 189 10.41 13.73 13.10
C GLN A 189 9.24 14.67 12.76
N ILE A 190 8.43 14.36 11.75
CA ILE A 190 7.23 15.16 11.45
C ILE A 190 6.25 14.97 12.59
N SER A 191 5.78 16.06 13.19
CA SER A 191 5.00 16.04 14.43
C SER A 191 3.80 16.98 14.38
N GLY A 192 3.04 17.03 15.48
CA GLY A 192 1.79 17.78 15.56
C GLY A 192 0.58 16.98 15.08
N PRO A 193 -0.62 17.59 15.12
CA PRO A 193 -1.85 16.90 14.76
C PRO A 193 -2.02 16.74 13.25
N ILE A 194 -2.80 15.73 12.87
CA ILE A 194 -3.38 15.64 11.53
C ILE A 194 -4.36 16.81 11.37
N PRO A 195 -4.16 17.74 10.40
CA PRO A 195 -5.08 18.85 10.21
C PRO A 195 -6.51 18.36 9.96
N PRO A 196 -7.52 18.80 10.73
CA PRO A 196 -8.89 18.32 10.56
C PRO A 196 -9.45 18.57 9.16
N CYS A 197 -8.99 19.63 8.48
CA CYS A 197 -9.39 19.95 7.11
C CYS A 197 -9.00 18.87 6.09
N LEU A 198 -8.08 17.94 6.39
CA LEU A 198 -7.81 16.83 5.49
C LEU A 198 -9.06 15.98 5.23
N ALA A 199 -10.01 15.96 6.17
CA ALA A 199 -11.29 15.29 6.01
C ALA A 199 -12.22 15.97 4.97
N SER A 200 -11.91 17.18 4.49
CA SER A 200 -12.69 17.85 3.43
C SER A 200 -12.19 17.54 2.01
N LEU A 201 -11.04 16.88 1.87
CA LEU A 201 -10.44 16.53 0.58
C LEU A 201 -11.16 15.34 -0.08
N SER A 202 -12.35 15.59 -0.63
CA SER A 202 -13.26 14.56 -1.17
C SER A 202 -12.69 13.67 -2.28
N PHE A 203 -11.58 14.07 -2.91
CA PHE A 203 -10.87 13.28 -3.93
C PHE A 203 -9.81 12.33 -3.34
N LEU A 204 -9.50 12.43 -2.06
CA LEU A 204 -8.43 11.68 -1.41
C LEU A 204 -8.72 10.17 -1.42
N ARG A 205 -7.78 9.40 -1.95
CA ARG A 205 -7.80 7.93 -2.08
C ARG A 205 -6.77 7.26 -1.20
N ILE A 206 -5.64 7.93 -0.99
CA ILE A 206 -4.52 7.42 -0.19
C ILE A 206 -4.08 8.51 0.78
N LEU A 207 -4.16 8.19 2.07
CA LEU A 207 -3.56 8.96 3.15
C LEU A 207 -2.57 8.05 3.89
N ASP A 208 -1.28 8.26 3.66
CA ASP A 208 -0.19 7.45 4.24
C ASP A 208 0.78 8.37 4.99
N LEU A 209 0.69 8.35 6.32
CA LEU A 209 1.45 9.20 7.24
C LEU A 209 2.32 8.35 8.19
N VAL A 210 2.62 7.11 7.83
CA VAL A 210 3.32 6.13 8.66
C VAL A 210 4.70 6.62 9.13
N GLY A 211 5.13 6.20 10.31
CA GLY A 211 6.53 6.30 10.72
C GLY A 211 6.98 7.73 11.04
N ASN A 212 6.11 8.49 11.70
CA ASN A 212 6.35 9.88 12.11
C ASN A 212 6.10 10.05 13.62
N ARG A 213 5.94 11.30 14.08
CA ARG A 213 5.61 11.69 15.46
C ARG A 213 4.30 12.46 15.51
N LEU A 214 3.36 12.15 14.60
CA LEU A 214 2.05 12.79 14.59
C LEU A 214 1.29 12.45 15.86
N SER A 215 0.60 13.42 16.43
CA SER A 215 -0.07 13.30 17.73
C SER A 215 -1.52 13.80 17.67
N GLY A 216 -2.24 13.72 18.78
CA GLY A 216 -3.65 14.10 18.82
C GLY A 216 -4.57 13.06 18.15
N PRO A 217 -5.88 13.34 18.06
CA PRO A 217 -6.86 12.39 17.55
C PRO A 217 -6.91 12.31 16.03
N ILE A 218 -7.42 11.19 15.52
CA ILE A 218 -7.90 11.11 14.14
C ILE A 218 -9.08 12.09 14.00
N PRO A 219 -9.13 12.95 12.96
CA PRO A 219 -10.23 13.89 12.78
C PRO A 219 -11.60 13.21 12.78
N ASN A 220 -12.56 13.76 13.54
CA ASN A 220 -13.90 13.17 13.68
C ASN A 220 -14.65 13.08 12.35
N ASP A 221 -14.34 13.93 11.39
CA ASP A 221 -14.99 13.97 10.08
C ASP A 221 -14.32 13.07 9.03
N ILE A 222 -13.36 12.21 9.43
CA ILE A 222 -12.61 11.35 8.49
C ILE A 222 -13.54 10.53 7.59
N GLY A 223 -14.73 10.15 8.09
CA GLY A 223 -15.78 9.45 7.33
C GLY A 223 -16.27 10.17 6.08
N ASN A 224 -16.03 11.47 5.92
CA ASN A 224 -16.40 12.24 4.72
C ASN A 224 -15.57 11.86 3.49
N LEU A 225 -14.43 11.19 3.67
CA LEU A 225 -13.52 10.78 2.59
C LEU A 225 -14.02 9.52 1.88
N SER A 226 -15.19 9.58 1.25
CA SER A 226 -15.88 8.44 0.60
C SER A 226 -15.05 7.68 -0.45
N ARG A 227 -14.00 8.31 -0.99
CA ARG A 227 -13.07 7.71 -1.98
C ARG A 227 -11.81 7.12 -1.37
N LEU A 228 -11.62 7.25 -0.05
CA LEU A 228 -10.42 6.78 0.62
C LEU A 228 -10.36 5.25 0.56
N THR A 229 -9.25 4.74 0.04
CA THR A 229 -8.97 3.32 -0.12
C THR A 229 -7.86 2.86 0.83
N VAL A 230 -6.97 3.76 1.23
CA VAL A 230 -5.84 3.49 2.12
C VAL A 230 -5.81 4.59 3.18
N LEU A 231 -5.89 4.18 4.44
CA LEU A 231 -5.60 5.01 5.60
C LEU A 231 -4.50 4.32 6.42
N ASN A 232 -3.28 4.86 6.33
CA ASN A 232 -2.14 4.36 7.08
C ASN A 232 -1.60 5.45 8.00
N LEU A 233 -1.79 5.28 9.30
CA LEU A 233 -1.33 6.17 10.37
C LEU A 233 -0.38 5.45 11.34
N ALA A 234 0.12 4.27 10.96
CA ALA A 234 0.91 3.42 11.84
C ALA A 234 2.19 4.09 12.32
N ASN A 235 2.74 3.61 13.44
CA ASN A 235 4.02 4.06 13.98
C ASN A 235 4.05 5.59 14.19
N ASN A 236 3.09 6.10 14.96
CA ASN A 236 2.95 7.51 15.32
C ASN A 236 2.65 7.64 16.83
N GLN A 237 2.17 8.81 17.25
CA GLN A 237 1.73 9.10 18.62
C GLN A 237 0.24 9.50 18.65
N ILE A 238 -0.56 8.98 17.70
CA ILE A 238 -1.99 9.29 17.57
C ILE A 238 -2.72 8.79 18.82
N SER A 239 -3.55 9.65 19.40
CA SER A 239 -4.31 9.41 20.62
C SER A 239 -5.82 9.54 20.37
N GLY A 240 -6.63 9.57 21.44
CA GLY A 240 -8.10 9.58 21.30
C GLY A 240 -8.66 8.21 20.92
N SER A 241 -9.88 8.20 20.37
CA SER A 241 -10.58 6.98 19.93
C SER A 241 -10.67 6.87 18.43
N ILE A 242 -10.97 5.65 17.94
CA ILE A 242 -11.38 5.45 16.56
C ILE A 242 -12.68 6.26 16.35
N PRO A 243 -12.74 7.23 15.41
CA PRO A 243 -13.94 8.02 15.20
C PRO A 243 -15.14 7.17 14.81
N THR A 244 -16.32 7.49 15.34
CA THR A 244 -17.58 6.81 14.97
C THR A 244 -17.98 7.03 13.52
N SER A 245 -17.41 8.02 12.84
CA SER A 245 -17.58 8.26 11.40
C SER A 245 -16.72 7.36 10.53
N LEU A 246 -15.65 6.74 11.06
CA LEU A 246 -14.71 5.93 10.27
C LEU A 246 -15.42 4.81 9.47
N PRO A 247 -16.42 4.09 10.03
CA PRO A 247 -17.17 3.09 9.26
C PRO A 247 -17.94 3.62 8.04
N ALA A 248 -18.06 4.94 7.85
CA ALA A 248 -18.64 5.55 6.64
C ALA A 248 -17.69 5.52 5.42
N LEU A 249 -16.42 5.16 5.61
CA LEU A 249 -15.42 5.01 4.54
C LEU A 249 -15.69 3.75 3.69
N SER A 250 -16.74 3.79 2.89
CA SER A 250 -17.25 2.63 2.12
C SER A 250 -16.26 2.06 1.09
N SER A 251 -15.28 2.86 0.65
CA SER A 251 -14.23 2.43 -0.29
C SER A 251 -12.95 1.92 0.38
N LEU A 252 -12.86 1.96 1.72
CA LEU A 252 -11.62 1.67 2.44
C LEU A 252 -11.23 0.20 2.28
N MET A 253 -10.01 -0.05 1.81
CA MET A 253 -9.47 -1.39 1.57
C MET A 253 -8.36 -1.76 2.56
N HIS A 254 -7.62 -0.76 3.04
CA HIS A 254 -6.52 -0.93 3.98
C HIS A 254 -6.60 0.13 5.07
N LEU A 255 -6.68 -0.34 6.32
CA LEU A 255 -6.60 0.47 7.52
C LEU A 255 -5.44 -0.02 8.36
N ASP A 256 -4.46 0.85 8.59
CA ASP A 256 -3.36 0.58 9.51
C ASP A 256 -3.23 1.72 10.53
N LEU A 257 -3.53 1.39 11.77
CA LEU A 257 -3.46 2.26 12.95
C LEU A 257 -2.46 1.70 13.97
N SER A 258 -1.68 0.69 13.60
CA SER A 258 -0.81 -0.03 14.52
C SER A 258 0.26 0.85 15.16
N ASN A 259 0.69 0.48 16.37
CA ASN A 259 1.75 1.16 17.12
C ASN A 259 1.47 2.67 17.32
N ASN A 260 0.39 2.95 18.04
CA ASN A 260 -0.07 4.30 18.40
C ASN A 260 -0.54 4.33 19.87
N GLN A 261 -1.28 5.37 20.26
CA GLN A 261 -1.86 5.54 21.60
C GLN A 261 -3.39 5.56 21.57
N ILE A 262 -4.00 4.96 20.54
CA ILE A 262 -5.46 4.96 20.33
C ILE A 262 -6.12 4.15 21.44
N SER A 263 -7.25 4.64 21.93
CA SER A 263 -7.97 4.14 23.10
C SER A 263 -9.48 4.08 22.85
N GLY A 264 -10.25 3.56 23.81
CA GLY A 264 -11.68 3.38 23.64
C GLY A 264 -12.04 2.18 22.74
N PRO A 265 -13.33 1.96 22.48
CA PRO A 265 -13.80 0.78 21.75
C PRO A 265 -13.68 0.87 20.23
N ILE A 266 -13.65 -0.30 19.58
CA ILE A 266 -13.94 -0.41 18.16
C ILE A 266 -15.41 -0.02 17.96
N PRO A 267 -15.75 0.92 17.03
CA PRO A 267 -17.13 1.32 16.80
C PRO A 267 -18.04 0.13 16.48
N GLY A 268 -19.26 0.09 17.04
CA GLY A 268 -20.19 -1.04 16.83
C GLY A 268 -20.48 -1.32 15.35
N ASP A 269 -20.47 -0.26 14.53
CA ASP A 269 -20.76 -0.30 13.09
C ASP A 269 -19.52 -0.60 12.23
N PHE A 270 -18.40 -1.04 12.82
CA PHE A 270 -17.15 -1.33 12.08
C PHE A 270 -17.34 -2.32 10.91
N GLY A 271 -18.35 -3.19 11.02
CA GLY A 271 -18.78 -4.10 9.96
C GLY A 271 -19.28 -3.44 8.67
N ASN A 272 -19.53 -2.13 8.67
CA ASN A 272 -19.96 -1.37 7.48
C ASN A 272 -18.81 -1.12 6.49
N LEU A 273 -17.57 -1.36 6.88
CA LEU A 273 -16.38 -1.29 6.01
C LEU A 273 -16.31 -2.52 5.08
N ARG A 274 -17.29 -2.65 4.18
CA ARG A 274 -17.47 -3.85 3.32
C ARG A 274 -16.34 -4.08 2.31
N MET A 275 -15.56 -3.04 2.01
CA MET A 275 -14.41 -3.13 1.11
C MET A 275 -13.09 -3.44 1.83
N LEU A 276 -13.09 -3.43 3.16
CA LEU A 276 -11.86 -3.55 3.94
C LEU A 276 -11.31 -4.97 3.83
N SER A 277 -10.05 -5.04 3.41
CA SER A 277 -9.29 -6.29 3.28
C SER A 277 -8.34 -6.51 4.43
N ARG A 278 -7.80 -5.43 5.00
CA ARG A 278 -6.79 -5.48 6.06
C ARG A 278 -7.08 -4.41 7.10
N ALA A 279 -7.20 -4.85 8.34
CA ALA A 279 -7.41 -4.01 9.51
C ALA A 279 -6.29 -4.30 10.51
N LEU A 280 -5.29 -3.43 10.57
CA LEU A 280 -4.13 -3.55 11.45
C LEU A 280 -4.25 -2.48 12.56
N LEU A 281 -4.52 -2.90 13.78
CA LEU A 281 -4.77 -2.02 14.93
C LEU A 281 -3.95 -2.41 16.16
N SER A 282 -2.94 -3.27 16.00
CA SER A 282 -2.13 -3.78 17.10
C SER A 282 -1.30 -2.72 17.80
N ARG A 283 -0.83 -3.03 19.01
CA ARG A 283 0.04 -2.17 19.83
C ARG A 283 -0.59 -0.79 20.08
N ASN A 284 -1.80 -0.80 20.62
CA ASN A 284 -2.55 0.39 21.02
C ASN A 284 -3.11 0.21 22.45
N ARG A 285 -4.09 1.03 22.84
CA ARG A 285 -4.82 0.95 24.11
C ARG A 285 -6.31 0.72 23.88
N ILE A 286 -6.68 0.11 22.75
CA ILE A 286 -8.08 -0.15 22.35
C ILE A 286 -8.71 -1.09 23.39
N SER A 287 -9.92 -0.75 23.85
CA SER A 287 -10.63 -1.45 24.92
C SER A 287 -12.02 -1.93 24.47
N GLY A 288 -12.80 -2.56 25.34
CA GLY A 288 -14.12 -3.07 24.99
C GLY A 288 -14.05 -4.38 24.21
N SER A 289 -15.19 -4.84 23.69
CA SER A 289 -15.29 -6.11 22.96
C SER A 289 -15.13 -5.96 21.46
N ILE A 290 -14.82 -7.08 20.79
CA ILE A 290 -14.86 -7.19 19.33
C ILE A 290 -16.33 -7.11 18.90
N PRO A 291 -16.75 -6.14 18.06
CA PRO A 291 -18.13 -6.06 17.61
C PRO A 291 -18.52 -7.26 16.75
N SER A 292 -19.70 -7.85 16.99
CA SER A 292 -20.22 -8.96 16.18
C SER A 292 -20.38 -8.60 14.70
N ALA A 293 -20.54 -7.30 14.40
CA ALA A 293 -20.60 -6.74 13.05
C ALA A 293 -19.33 -7.03 12.21
N VAL A 294 -18.19 -7.33 12.83
CA VAL A 294 -16.98 -7.79 12.10
C VAL A 294 -17.29 -9.01 11.22
N GLY A 295 -18.21 -9.88 11.66
CA GLY A 295 -18.68 -11.02 10.86
C GLY A 295 -19.34 -10.66 9.53
N HIS A 296 -19.71 -9.39 9.31
CA HIS A 296 -20.31 -8.91 8.07
C HIS A 296 -19.28 -8.46 7.02
N MET A 297 -17.99 -8.43 7.36
CA MET A 297 -16.92 -7.89 6.51
C MET A 297 -16.44 -8.94 5.51
N THR A 298 -17.18 -9.12 4.42
CA THR A 298 -16.98 -10.23 3.45
C THR A 298 -15.65 -10.23 2.71
N ARG A 299 -14.86 -9.16 2.81
CA ARG A 299 -13.54 -9.02 2.17
C ARG A 299 -12.37 -9.01 3.16
N LEU A 300 -12.64 -9.05 4.46
CA LEU A 300 -11.62 -8.94 5.49
C LEU A 300 -10.77 -10.22 5.53
N ALA A 301 -9.50 -10.08 5.13
CA ALA A 301 -8.54 -11.17 5.07
C ALA A 301 -7.61 -11.16 6.29
N ASP A 302 -7.19 -9.98 6.75
CA ASP A 302 -6.29 -9.83 7.89
C ASP A 302 -6.91 -8.91 8.94
N LEU A 303 -7.07 -9.44 10.15
CA LEU A 303 -7.47 -8.68 11.33
C LEU A 303 -6.40 -8.84 12.42
N ASP A 304 -5.68 -7.76 12.68
CA ASP A 304 -4.68 -7.70 13.74
C ASP A 304 -5.11 -6.72 14.82
N LEU A 305 -5.46 -7.27 15.98
CA LEU A 305 -5.84 -6.54 17.19
C LEU A 305 -4.88 -6.83 18.36
N ALA A 306 -3.73 -7.44 18.08
CA ALA A 306 -2.77 -7.87 19.09
C ALA A 306 -2.30 -6.71 19.99
N GLN A 307 -1.91 -7.02 21.23
CA GLN A 307 -1.29 -6.06 22.15
C GLN A 307 -2.16 -4.81 22.37
N ASN A 308 -3.40 -5.04 22.83
CA ASN A 308 -4.37 -4.02 23.17
C ASN A 308 -4.96 -4.31 24.58
N ARG A 309 -6.13 -3.74 24.88
CA ARG A 309 -6.88 -3.97 26.13
C ARG A 309 -8.28 -4.51 25.82
N ILE A 310 -8.42 -5.22 24.70
CA ILE A 310 -9.70 -5.78 24.25
C ILE A 310 -10.14 -6.87 25.23
N SER A 311 -11.42 -6.87 25.57
CA SER A 311 -12.00 -7.71 26.62
C SER A 311 -13.31 -8.34 26.19
N GLY A 312 -13.76 -9.36 26.94
CA GLY A 312 -14.98 -10.10 26.62
C GLY A 312 -14.72 -11.22 25.63
N GLU A 313 -15.80 -11.80 25.11
CA GLU A 313 -15.75 -12.99 24.26
C GLU A 313 -15.41 -12.66 22.80
N ILE A 314 -14.85 -13.64 22.10
CA ILE A 314 -14.70 -13.59 20.64
C ILE A 314 -16.08 -13.92 20.02
N PRO A 315 -16.70 -13.01 19.24
CA PRO A 315 -17.97 -13.31 18.61
C PRO A 315 -17.84 -14.47 17.63
N GLY A 316 -18.71 -15.47 17.72
CA GLY A 316 -18.73 -16.59 16.78
C GLY A 316 -18.88 -16.17 15.30
N SER A 317 -19.46 -14.98 15.05
CA SER A 317 -19.58 -14.39 13.71
C SER A 317 -18.24 -14.09 13.05
N VAL A 318 -17.14 -13.91 13.81
CA VAL A 318 -15.79 -13.74 13.25
C VAL A 318 -15.36 -15.00 12.50
N GLY A 319 -15.72 -16.19 13.00
CA GLY A 319 -15.47 -17.46 12.31
C GLY A 319 -16.25 -17.64 11.00
N SER A 320 -17.28 -16.82 10.77
CA SER A 320 -18.09 -16.83 9.55
C SER A 320 -17.59 -15.86 8.47
N VAL A 321 -16.51 -15.11 8.73
CA VAL A 321 -15.92 -14.22 7.72
C VAL A 321 -15.30 -15.06 6.59
N PRO A 322 -15.79 -14.96 5.34
CA PRO A 322 -15.51 -15.98 4.31
C PRO A 322 -14.05 -16.07 3.87
N VAL A 323 -13.30 -14.97 3.95
CA VAL A 323 -11.93 -14.86 3.42
C VAL A 323 -10.90 -14.54 4.51
N LEU A 324 -11.28 -14.62 5.78
CA LEU A 324 -10.38 -14.34 6.90
C LEU A 324 -9.27 -15.39 6.92
N SER A 325 -8.04 -14.92 6.71
CA SER A 325 -6.82 -15.73 6.63
C SER A 325 -5.95 -15.58 7.87
N SER A 326 -5.89 -14.38 8.44
CA SER A 326 -5.02 -14.09 9.59
C SER A 326 -5.81 -13.36 10.67
N LEU A 327 -5.81 -13.93 11.87
CA LEU A 327 -6.43 -13.35 13.06
C LEU A 327 -5.42 -13.33 14.21
N TYR A 328 -4.97 -12.13 14.57
CA TYR A 328 -4.10 -11.89 15.71
C TYR A 328 -4.87 -11.18 16.80
N LEU A 329 -5.07 -11.87 17.93
CA LEU A 329 -5.76 -11.38 19.11
C LEU A 329 -4.87 -11.49 20.37
N ASP A 330 -3.60 -11.81 20.20
CA ASP A 330 -2.69 -12.05 21.30
C ASP A 330 -2.48 -10.84 22.20
N SER A 331 -2.07 -11.08 23.45
CA SER A 331 -1.76 -10.04 24.42
C SER A 331 -2.93 -9.06 24.64
N ASN A 332 -4.11 -9.61 24.95
CA ASN A 332 -5.32 -8.86 25.26
C ASN A 332 -5.91 -9.33 26.60
N ARG A 333 -7.19 -9.03 26.85
CA ARG A 333 -7.95 -9.43 28.04
C ARG A 333 -9.19 -10.24 27.63
N LEU A 334 -9.10 -10.99 26.53
CA LEU A 334 -10.20 -11.80 26.02
C LEU A 334 -10.52 -12.93 27.00
N THR A 335 -11.80 -13.23 27.14
CA THR A 335 -12.34 -14.23 28.06
C THR A 335 -13.33 -15.14 27.33
N GLY A 336 -13.86 -16.14 28.03
CA GLY A 336 -14.84 -17.07 27.48
C GLY A 336 -14.21 -18.14 26.59
N GLN A 337 -15.07 -18.90 25.92
CA GLN A 337 -14.67 -20.06 25.14
C GLN A 337 -14.20 -19.69 23.73
N ILE A 338 -13.31 -20.51 23.16
CA ILE A 338 -12.97 -20.41 21.73
C ILE A 338 -14.20 -20.80 20.91
N PRO A 339 -14.75 -19.92 20.04
CA PRO A 339 -15.93 -20.26 19.25
C PRO A 339 -15.64 -21.40 18.27
N THR A 340 -16.50 -22.41 18.24
CA THR A 340 -16.39 -23.54 17.30
C THR A 340 -16.32 -23.09 15.84
N ALA A 341 -17.08 -22.05 15.48
CA ALA A 341 -17.07 -21.46 14.14
C ALA A 341 -15.69 -20.91 13.74
N LEU A 342 -14.89 -20.44 14.71
CA LEU A 342 -13.56 -19.90 14.46
C LEU A 342 -12.58 -21.00 14.04
N LEU A 343 -12.51 -22.11 14.79
CA LEU A 343 -11.63 -23.23 14.48
C LEU A 343 -12.11 -24.07 13.29
N SER A 344 -13.42 -24.04 12.99
CA SER A 344 -14.01 -24.71 11.83
C SER A 344 -13.90 -23.89 10.54
N SER A 345 -13.36 -22.67 10.60
CA SER A 345 -13.16 -21.80 9.45
C SER A 345 -12.38 -22.51 8.34
N ARG A 346 -12.79 -22.29 7.08
CA ARG A 346 -12.11 -22.88 5.90
C ARG A 346 -10.90 -22.08 5.44
N GLY A 347 -10.85 -20.79 5.76
CA GLY A 347 -9.83 -19.87 5.23
C GLY A 347 -8.76 -19.48 6.24
N LEU A 348 -8.99 -19.69 7.53
CA LEU A 348 -8.11 -19.19 8.59
C LEU A 348 -6.82 -20.00 8.65
N GLY A 349 -5.73 -19.39 8.21
CA GLY A 349 -4.40 -19.98 8.21
C GLY A 349 -3.55 -19.58 9.41
N ILE A 350 -3.78 -18.40 9.99
CA ILE A 350 -3.07 -17.95 11.19
C ILE A 350 -4.09 -17.55 12.25
N LEU A 351 -3.99 -18.18 13.41
CA LEU A 351 -4.74 -17.81 14.59
C LEU A 351 -3.77 -17.68 15.77
N ASN A 352 -3.66 -16.48 16.32
CA ASN A 352 -2.93 -16.24 17.56
C ASN A 352 -3.88 -15.70 18.64
N LEU A 353 -4.15 -16.52 19.65
CA LEU A 353 -4.94 -16.18 20.84
C LEU A 353 -4.06 -16.09 22.11
N SER A 354 -2.74 -16.14 21.97
CA SER A 354 -1.85 -16.24 23.12
C SER A 354 -1.97 -15.06 24.08
N TRP A 355 -1.59 -15.26 25.34
CA TRP A 355 -1.61 -14.19 26.34
C TRP A 355 -2.99 -13.53 26.49
N ASN A 356 -4.00 -14.36 26.75
CA ASN A 356 -5.36 -13.94 27.06
C ASN A 356 -5.86 -14.72 28.30
N ALA A 357 -7.15 -14.62 28.59
CA ALA A 357 -7.82 -15.39 29.63
C ALA A 357 -8.91 -16.31 29.02
N MET A 358 -8.62 -16.90 27.85
CA MET A 358 -9.53 -17.84 27.20
C MET A 358 -9.70 -19.08 28.06
N GLU A 359 -10.95 -19.52 28.24
CA GLU A 359 -11.31 -20.62 29.13
C GLU A 359 -12.08 -21.73 28.38
N GLY A 360 -12.39 -22.80 29.09
CA GLY A 360 -13.10 -23.94 28.51
C GLY A 360 -12.19 -24.87 27.72
N GLU A 361 -12.81 -25.76 26.95
CA GLU A 361 -12.09 -26.74 26.13
C GLU A 361 -11.75 -26.17 24.76
N ILE A 362 -10.70 -26.70 24.13
CA ILE A 362 -10.44 -26.45 22.72
C ILE A 362 -11.44 -27.28 21.89
N PRO A 363 -12.31 -26.67 21.06
CA PRO A 363 -13.28 -27.42 20.28
C PRO A 363 -12.65 -28.47 19.35
N ASP A 364 -13.14 -29.72 19.43
CA ASP A 364 -12.65 -30.84 18.60
C ASP A 364 -13.36 -30.88 17.23
N VAL A 365 -13.00 -29.94 16.35
CA VAL A 365 -13.71 -29.68 15.08
C VAL A 365 -12.81 -29.58 13.85
N PHE A 366 -11.56 -30.01 13.96
CA PHE A 366 -10.61 -30.00 12.86
C PHE A 366 -10.97 -31.05 11.81
N ARG A 367 -10.72 -30.74 10.54
CA ARG A 367 -11.07 -31.60 9.39
C ARG A 367 -9.96 -31.55 8.35
N SER A 368 -10.10 -32.36 7.30
CA SER A 368 -9.17 -32.40 6.16
C SER A 368 -8.99 -31.10 5.38
N HIS A 369 -9.81 -30.07 5.65
CA HIS A 369 -9.65 -28.72 5.07
C HIS A 369 -9.00 -27.73 6.04
N SER A 370 -8.78 -28.11 7.31
CA SER A 370 -8.08 -27.26 8.28
C SER A 370 -6.61 -27.14 7.87
N TYR A 371 -6.17 -25.91 7.60
CA TYR A 371 -4.81 -25.61 7.16
C TYR A 371 -4.29 -24.43 7.96
N TYR A 372 -3.52 -24.69 9.01
CA TYR A 372 -2.95 -23.67 9.88
C TYR A 372 -1.45 -23.55 9.64
N THR A 373 -0.99 -22.40 9.15
CA THR A 373 0.43 -22.06 9.18
C THR A 373 0.89 -21.84 10.62
N ALA A 374 0.05 -21.21 11.44
CA ALA A 374 0.29 -21.02 12.86
C ALA A 374 -1.01 -21.04 13.66
N LEU A 375 -1.04 -21.86 14.71
CA LEU A 375 -2.10 -21.93 15.71
C LEU A 375 -1.47 -21.79 17.10
N ASP A 376 -1.54 -20.59 17.65
CA ASP A 376 -0.96 -20.27 18.95
C ASP A 376 -2.10 -19.99 19.95
N LEU A 377 -2.26 -20.90 20.90
CA LEU A 377 -3.27 -20.86 21.97
C LEU A 377 -2.60 -20.77 23.36
N SER A 378 -1.30 -20.49 23.39
CA SER A 378 -0.49 -20.51 24.61
C SER A 378 -0.90 -19.43 25.62
N TYR A 379 -0.51 -19.55 26.89
CA TYR A 379 -0.76 -18.54 27.92
C TYR A 379 -2.25 -18.15 28.04
N ASN A 380 -3.08 -19.14 28.32
CA ASN A 380 -4.53 -19.00 28.53
C ASN A 380 -4.97 -19.86 29.73
N GLN A 381 -6.29 -20.04 29.90
CA GLN A 381 -6.92 -20.85 30.95
C GLN A 381 -7.64 -22.08 30.33
N LEU A 382 -7.17 -22.55 29.17
CA LEU A 382 -7.81 -23.65 28.44
C LEU A 382 -7.61 -24.96 29.20
N LYS A 383 -8.65 -25.79 29.22
CA LYS A 383 -8.68 -27.06 29.95
C LYS A 383 -9.12 -28.23 29.08
N GLY A 384 -9.03 -29.43 29.64
CA GLY A 384 -9.45 -30.65 28.95
C GLY A 384 -8.36 -31.21 28.02
N PRO A 385 -8.73 -32.17 27.14
CA PRO A 385 -7.77 -32.84 26.28
C PRO A 385 -7.38 -32.01 25.06
N VAL A 386 -6.23 -32.35 24.48
CA VAL A 386 -5.87 -31.87 23.14
C VAL A 386 -6.86 -32.48 22.11
N PRO A 387 -7.43 -31.67 21.19
CA PRO A 387 -8.37 -32.14 20.17
C PRO A 387 -7.83 -33.31 19.34
N LYS A 388 -8.57 -34.42 19.32
CA LYS A 388 -8.14 -35.62 18.58
C LYS A 388 -8.23 -35.41 17.08
N THR A 389 -9.21 -34.64 16.61
CA THR A 389 -9.39 -34.37 15.19
C THR A 389 -8.29 -33.51 14.59
N LEU A 390 -7.40 -32.91 15.40
CA LEU A 390 -6.26 -32.14 14.90
C LEU A 390 -5.32 -32.98 14.01
N VAL A 391 -5.28 -34.31 14.21
CA VAL A 391 -4.55 -35.24 13.33
C VAL A 391 -5.14 -35.34 11.92
N THR A 392 -6.38 -34.88 11.72
CA THR A 392 -7.05 -34.87 10.42
C THR A 392 -6.83 -33.57 9.66
N ALA A 393 -6.21 -32.56 10.28
CA ALA A 393 -5.87 -31.31 9.62
C ALA A 393 -4.93 -31.56 8.43
N ALA A 394 -5.13 -30.84 7.33
CA ALA A 394 -4.25 -30.95 6.17
C ALA A 394 -2.83 -30.47 6.48
N PHE A 395 -2.72 -29.43 7.31
CA PHE A 395 -1.43 -28.87 7.71
C PHE A 395 -1.56 -28.10 9.02
N VAL A 396 -0.58 -28.29 9.91
CA VAL A 396 -0.34 -27.43 11.08
C VAL A 396 1.16 -27.19 11.14
N GLY A 397 1.60 -25.99 10.75
CA GLY A 397 3.02 -25.64 10.67
C GLY A 397 3.63 -25.32 12.03
N HIS A 398 2.98 -24.41 12.77
CA HIS A 398 3.32 -24.08 14.14
C HIS A 398 2.09 -24.29 15.04
N LEU A 399 2.29 -25.03 16.14
CA LEU A 399 1.29 -25.22 17.18
C LEU A 399 1.93 -24.89 18.53
N ASP A 400 1.28 -24.03 19.31
CA ASP A 400 1.66 -23.78 20.70
C ASP A 400 0.42 -23.85 21.60
N LEU A 401 0.43 -24.81 22.52
CA LEU A 401 -0.59 -25.05 23.54
C LEU A 401 -0.02 -24.88 24.96
N SER A 402 1.20 -24.35 25.08
CA SER A 402 1.89 -24.23 26.36
C SER A 402 1.20 -23.26 27.32
N HIS A 403 1.49 -23.36 28.61
CA HIS A 403 0.96 -22.45 29.62
C HIS A 403 -0.59 -22.39 29.63
N ASN A 404 -1.21 -23.55 29.85
CA ASN A 404 -2.65 -23.75 29.97
C ASN A 404 -2.94 -24.80 31.07
N HIS A 405 -4.19 -25.26 31.18
CA HIS A 405 -4.65 -26.30 32.10
C HIS A 405 -5.07 -27.59 31.37
N LEU A 406 -4.38 -27.92 30.27
CA LEU A 406 -4.71 -29.11 29.47
C LEU A 406 -4.23 -30.39 30.16
N CYS A 407 -4.95 -31.48 29.90
CA CYS A 407 -4.65 -32.78 30.50
C CYS A 407 -5.06 -33.95 29.59
N GLY A 408 -4.31 -35.04 29.67
CA GLY A 408 -4.55 -36.26 28.92
C GLY A 408 -3.48 -36.56 27.88
N PRO A 409 -3.65 -37.65 27.11
CA PRO A 409 -2.68 -38.04 26.10
C PRO A 409 -2.68 -37.07 24.93
N ILE A 410 -1.48 -36.69 24.47
CA ILE A 410 -1.28 -36.02 23.18
C ILE A 410 -1.59 -37.05 22.06
N PRO A 411 -2.45 -36.71 21.06
CA PRO A 411 -2.73 -37.61 19.96
C PRO A 411 -1.46 -37.99 19.18
N THR A 412 -1.41 -39.23 18.69
CA THR A 412 -0.30 -39.74 17.88
C THR A 412 -0.51 -39.46 16.41
N GLY A 413 0.54 -39.12 15.66
CA GLY A 413 0.46 -38.80 14.24
C GLY A 413 0.71 -37.31 13.96
N SER A 414 0.95 -36.97 12.70
CA SER A 414 0.98 -35.58 12.24
C SER A 414 -0.29 -34.83 12.68
N PRO A 415 -0.20 -33.60 13.23
CA PRO A 415 1.01 -32.78 13.29
C PRO A 415 1.93 -33.03 14.50
N PHE A 416 1.52 -33.84 15.48
CA PHE A 416 2.21 -34.00 16.77
C PHE A 416 3.60 -34.63 16.68
N ASP A 417 3.85 -35.45 15.67
CA ASP A 417 5.13 -36.15 15.47
C ASP A 417 6.31 -35.20 15.13
N HIS A 418 6.04 -33.94 14.77
CA HIS A 418 7.04 -32.93 14.39
C HIS A 418 7.10 -31.73 15.35
N LEU A 419 6.29 -31.73 16.41
CA LEU A 419 6.23 -30.63 17.37
C LEU A 419 7.20 -30.83 18.53
N GLU A 420 7.71 -29.71 19.05
CA GLU A 420 8.64 -29.71 20.17
C GLU A 420 7.89 -29.83 21.51
N ALA A 421 8.56 -30.39 22.53
CA ALA A 421 8.00 -30.47 23.89
C ALA A 421 7.63 -29.09 24.47
N ALA A 422 8.28 -28.02 24.00
CA ALA A 422 7.98 -26.65 24.39
C ALA A 422 6.53 -26.26 24.08
N SER A 423 5.98 -26.71 22.96
CA SER A 423 4.58 -26.46 22.54
C SER A 423 3.52 -27.00 23.51
N PHE A 424 3.91 -27.86 24.46
CA PHE A 424 2.99 -28.48 25.43
C PHE A 424 3.39 -28.22 26.88
N ALA A 425 4.46 -27.45 27.10
CA ALA A 425 5.00 -27.19 28.42
C ALA A 425 3.99 -26.45 29.32
N ALA A 426 4.15 -26.59 30.64
CA ALA A 426 3.34 -25.90 31.63
C ALA A 426 1.82 -26.12 31.45
N ASN A 427 1.42 -27.38 31.29
CA ASN A 427 0.04 -27.86 31.36
C ASN A 427 -0.11 -28.83 32.55
N ASP A 428 -1.35 -29.03 33.02
CA ASP A 428 -1.62 -29.77 34.26
C ASP A 428 -1.16 -31.24 34.20
N CYS A 429 -1.50 -31.96 33.13
CA CYS A 429 -1.20 -33.39 33.00
C CYS A 429 -1.19 -33.92 31.56
N LEU A 430 -0.60 -33.17 30.63
CA LEU A 430 -0.33 -33.69 29.29
C LEU A 430 0.78 -34.76 29.33
N CYS A 431 0.60 -35.82 28.53
CA CYS A 431 1.55 -36.94 28.42
C CYS A 431 1.53 -37.55 27.01
N GLY A 432 2.53 -38.37 26.68
CA GLY A 432 2.74 -38.89 25.32
C GLY A 432 3.61 -37.95 24.48
N GLY A 433 4.21 -38.49 23.41
CA GLY A 433 5.20 -37.75 22.61
C GLY A 433 4.65 -36.41 22.11
N PRO A 434 5.40 -35.30 22.24
CA PRO A 434 6.82 -35.20 22.61
C PRO A 434 7.14 -35.18 24.13
N LEU A 435 6.15 -35.34 25.02
CA LEU A 435 6.33 -35.42 26.47
C LEU A 435 6.61 -36.86 26.96
N PRO A 436 6.93 -37.06 28.26
CA PRO A 436 7.04 -38.39 28.83
C PRO A 436 5.77 -39.23 28.63
N ALA A 437 5.93 -40.56 28.60
CA ALA A 437 4.82 -41.49 28.42
C ALA A 437 3.74 -41.31 29.51
N CYS A 438 2.48 -41.52 29.12
CA CYS A 438 1.38 -41.56 30.06
C CYS A 438 1.55 -42.70 31.07
N LYS A 439 1.21 -42.43 32.34
CA LYS A 439 1.29 -43.40 33.43
C LYS A 439 0.13 -44.38 33.43
#